data_AF-A0A453FLD8-F1
#
_entry.id   AF-A0A453FLD8-F1
#
_cell.length_a   1.000
_cell.length_b   1.000
_cell.length_c   1.000
_cell.angle_alpha   90.00
_cell.angle_beta   90.00
_cell.angle_gamma   90.00
#
_symmetry.space_group_name_H-M   'P 1'
#
loop_
_entity.id
_entity.type
_entity.pdbx_description
1 polymer ?
#
loop_
_entity_poly.entity_id
_entity_poly.type
_entity_poly.pdbx_seq_one_letter_code
_entity_poly.pdbx_strand_id
1 'polypeptide(L)'
;VLHHFLSLVSIVYSVNSGEGQLYTYMVLISEGTTPGINLRWYLDTAGLKRSKAYVVNGSFMVVAWLVARIILFIYLFYHIYFHYDDVMQMRTFSRVLIFGVPTILLIMNTVWFAKILRGLKKTLTKRE
;
A
#
# COMPACT_ATOMS: atom_id res chain seq x y z
N VAL A 1 -1.44 -10.00 8.58
CA VAL A 1 -0.32 -10.66 9.30
C VAL A 1 0.74 -11.18 8.33
N LEU A 2 0.43 -12.11 7.41
CA LEU A 2 1.43 -12.66 6.47
C LEU A 2 2.23 -11.60 5.69
N HIS A 3 1.55 -10.60 5.11
CA HIS A 3 2.25 -9.55 4.37
C HIS A 3 3.17 -8.69 5.25
N HIS A 4 2.84 -8.46 6.53
CA HIS A 4 3.72 -7.75 7.45
C HIS A 4 5.00 -8.55 7.75
N PHE A 5 4.88 -9.87 7.89
CA PHE A 5 6.04 -10.75 8.03
C PHE A 5 6.93 -10.70 6.78
N LEU A 6 6.34 -10.79 5.58
CA LEU A 6 7.07 -10.69 4.32
C LEU A 6 7.77 -9.32 4.14
N SER A 7 7.09 -8.23 4.49
CA SER A 7 7.67 -6.89 4.49
C SER A 7 8.81 -6.77 5.50
N LEU A 8 8.66 -7.31 6.71
CA LEU A 8 9.72 -7.31 7.72
C LEU A 8 10.96 -8.10 7.25
N VAL A 9 10.76 -9.29 6.69
CA VAL A 9 11.84 -10.08 6.08
C VAL A 9 12.53 -9.30 4.97
N SER A 10 11.77 -8.62 4.10
CA SER A 10 12.36 -7.79 3.04
C SER A 10 13.17 -6.64 3.57
N ILE A 11 12.66 -5.91 4.59
CA ILE A 11 13.36 -4.78 5.20
C ILE A 11 14.66 -5.25 5.86
N VAL A 12 14.58 -6.27 6.73
CA VAL A 12 15.75 -6.81 7.42
C VAL A 12 16.78 -7.30 6.42
N TYR A 13 16.36 -8.06 5.41
CA TYR A 13 17.28 -8.57 4.40
C TYR A 13 17.91 -7.44 3.58
N SER A 14 17.13 -6.46 3.14
CA SER A 14 17.61 -5.33 2.34
C SER A 14 18.65 -4.46 3.09
N VAL A 15 18.46 -4.27 4.40
CA VAL A 15 19.41 -3.53 5.24
C VAL A 15 20.70 -4.32 5.43
N ASN A 16 20.63 -5.64 5.65
CA ASN A 16 21.82 -6.48 5.84
C ASN A 16 22.58 -6.76 4.54
N SER A 17 21.86 -6.86 3.43
CA SER A 17 22.43 -7.19 2.12
C SER A 17 22.98 -5.95 1.40
N GLY A 18 22.45 -4.76 1.69
CA GLY A 18 22.70 -3.54 0.93
C GLY A 18 21.96 -3.50 -0.42
N GLU A 19 21.11 -4.48 -0.72
CA GLU A 19 20.41 -4.62 -1.99
C GLU A 19 18.91 -4.33 -1.83
N GLY A 20 18.27 -3.78 -2.87
CA GLY A 20 16.82 -3.59 -2.91
C GLY A 20 16.24 -2.53 -1.96
N GLN A 21 17.09 -1.68 -1.36
CA GLN A 21 16.65 -0.65 -0.39
C GLN A 21 15.68 0.35 -1.02
N LEU A 22 15.95 0.77 -2.26
CA LEU A 22 15.07 1.64 -3.03
C LEU A 22 13.63 1.08 -3.11
N TYR A 23 13.49 -0.19 -3.49
CA TYR A 23 12.19 -0.85 -3.62
C TYR A 23 11.52 -1.05 -2.26
N THR A 24 12.31 -1.33 -1.22
CA THR A 24 11.81 -1.40 0.16
C THR A 24 11.22 -0.05 0.61
N TYR A 25 11.91 1.06 0.34
CA TYR A 25 11.40 2.39 0.68
C TYR A 25 10.15 2.76 -0.11
N MET A 26 10.08 2.42 -1.40
CA MET A 26 8.86 2.59 -2.19
C MET A 26 7.68 1.83 -1.58
N VAL A 27 7.89 0.58 -1.16
CA VAL A 27 6.83 -0.19 -0.46
C VAL A 27 6.45 0.46 0.87
N LEU A 28 7.41 0.98 1.65
CA LEU A 28 7.15 1.61 2.95
C LEU A 28 6.32 2.89 2.87
N ILE A 29 6.37 3.64 1.77
CA ILE A 29 5.49 4.81 1.55
C ILE A 29 4.01 4.40 1.67
N SER A 30 3.68 3.17 1.28
CA SER A 30 2.30 2.66 1.39
C SER A 30 1.80 2.53 2.83
N GLU A 31 2.68 2.39 3.82
CA GLU A 31 2.31 2.38 5.25
C GLU A 31 1.80 3.75 5.72
N GLY A 32 2.14 4.83 4.99
CA GLY A 32 1.62 6.18 5.24
C GLY A 32 0.10 6.30 5.12
N THR A 33 -0.60 5.34 4.50
CA THR A 33 -2.06 5.33 4.44
C THR A 33 -2.72 4.77 5.70
N THR A 34 -1.97 4.07 6.56
CA THR A 34 -2.48 3.38 7.76
C THR A 34 -3.11 4.33 8.80
N PRO A 35 -2.52 5.51 9.10
CA PRO A 35 -3.18 6.51 9.97
C PRO A 35 -4.55 6.94 9.46
N GLY A 36 -4.74 7.02 8.13
CA GLY A 36 -6.02 7.37 7.52
C GLY A 36 -7.12 6.34 7.81
N ILE A 37 -6.78 5.04 7.70
CA ILE A 37 -7.68 3.93 8.04
C ILE A 37 -8.04 3.96 9.53
N ASN A 38 -7.04 4.15 10.40
CA ASN A 38 -7.23 4.16 11.84
C ASN A 38 -8.10 5.34 12.29
N LEU A 39 -7.93 6.51 11.69
CA LEU A 39 -8.79 7.67 11.94
C LEU A 39 -10.25 7.38 11.53
N ARG A 40 -10.46 6.72 10.38
CA ARG A 40 -11.80 6.33 9.95
C ARG A 40 -12.48 5.40 10.94
N TRP A 41 -11.75 4.39 11.40
CA TRP A 41 -12.24 3.43 12.40
C TRP A 41 -12.54 4.12 13.74
N TYR A 42 -11.67 5.03 14.19
CA TYR A 42 -11.89 5.81 15.40
C TYR A 42 -13.19 6.63 15.33
N LEU A 43 -13.42 7.33 14.21
CA LEU A 43 -14.64 8.09 13.98
C LEU A 43 -15.90 7.20 13.88
N ASP A 44 -15.77 5.98 13.34
CA ASP A 44 -16.84 4.98 13.33
C ASP A 44 -17.22 4.59 14.78
N THR A 45 -16.23 4.12 15.56
CA THR A 45 -16.43 3.68 16.95
C THR A 45 -16.96 4.79 17.84
N ALA A 46 -16.58 6.05 17.61
CA ALA A 46 -17.11 7.21 18.32
C ALA A 46 -18.54 7.60 17.91
N GLY A 47 -19.19 6.88 16.99
CA GLY A 47 -20.55 7.18 16.51
C GLY A 47 -20.62 8.34 15.50
N LEU A 48 -19.48 8.81 14.99
CA LEU A 48 -19.36 10.03 14.17
C LEU A 48 -19.45 9.77 12.66
N LYS A 49 -20.11 8.69 12.21
CA LYS A 49 -20.25 8.34 10.78
C LYS A 49 -20.87 9.41 9.91
N ARG A 50 -21.75 10.25 10.48
CA ARG A 50 -22.44 11.33 9.75
C ARG A 50 -21.64 12.63 9.70
N SER A 51 -20.54 12.73 10.46
CA SER A 51 -19.72 13.93 10.55
C SER A 51 -19.06 14.30 9.22
N LYS A 52 -18.75 15.59 9.04
CA LYS A 52 -17.96 16.07 7.89
C LYS A 52 -16.56 15.42 7.89
N ALA A 53 -15.95 15.26 9.07
CA ALA A 53 -14.65 14.61 9.24
C ALA A 53 -14.62 13.18 8.67
N TYR A 54 -15.65 12.36 8.92
CA TYR A 54 -15.73 10.99 8.40
C TYR A 54 -15.80 10.92 6.87
N VAL A 55 -16.50 11.87 6.24
CA VAL A 55 -16.63 11.94 4.78
C VAL A 55 -15.35 12.48 4.13
N VAL A 56 -14.75 13.52 4.71
CA VAL A 56 -13.47 14.09 4.24
C VAL A 56 -12.36 13.04 4.34
N ASN A 57 -12.24 12.36 5.49
CA ASN A 57 -11.28 11.27 5.67
C ASN A 57 -11.50 10.14 4.65
N GLY A 58 -12.75 9.71 4.42
CA GLY A 58 -13.05 8.68 3.41
C GLY A 58 -12.66 9.08 1.98
N SER A 59 -12.84 10.35 1.63
CA SER A 59 -12.48 10.88 0.31
C SER A 59 -10.95 10.96 0.16
N PHE A 60 -10.25 11.49 1.17
CA PHE A 60 -8.79 11.51 1.21
C PHE A 60 -8.19 10.11 1.14
N MET A 61 -8.79 9.14 1.83
CA MET A 61 -8.35 7.74 1.78
C MET A 61 -8.41 7.15 0.37
N VAL A 62 -9.43 7.47 -0.45
CA VAL A 62 -9.47 6.99 -1.85
C VAL A 62 -8.28 7.52 -2.64
N VAL A 63 -7.99 8.82 -2.53
CA VAL A 63 -6.86 9.45 -3.23
C VAL A 63 -5.53 8.89 -2.75
N ALA A 64 -5.32 8.86 -1.43
CA ALA A 64 -4.10 8.34 -0.82
C ALA A 64 -3.84 6.88 -1.20
N TRP A 65 -4.89 6.04 -1.22
CA TRP A 65 -4.78 4.64 -1.63
C TRP A 65 -4.42 4.50 -3.11
N LEU A 66 -5.08 5.26 -3.98
CA LEU A 66 -4.78 5.23 -5.41
C LEU A 66 -3.31 5.59 -5.68
N VAL A 67 -2.82 6.68 -5.08
CA VAL A 67 -1.45 7.15 -5.30
C VAL A 67 -0.43 6.21 -4.66
N ALA A 68 -0.53 5.97 -3.35
CA ALA A 68 0.52 5.27 -2.60
C ALA A 68 0.48 3.74 -2.73
N ARG A 69 -0.66 3.14 -3.12
CA ARG A 69 -0.83 1.68 -3.13
C ARG A 69 -1.14 1.08 -4.51
N ILE A 70 -1.57 1.88 -5.48
CA ILE A 70 -1.82 1.43 -6.86
C ILE A 70 -0.79 2.02 -7.81
N ILE A 71 -0.76 3.34 -7.97
CA ILE A 71 0.15 4.03 -8.90
C ILE A 71 1.60 3.78 -8.52
N LEU A 72 1.96 3.91 -7.24
CA LEU A 72 3.32 3.65 -6.77
C LEU A 72 3.78 2.21 -7.04
N PHE A 73 2.88 1.22 -6.94
CA PHE A 73 3.22 -0.17 -7.23
C PHE A 73 3.39 -0.41 -8.74
N ILE A 74 2.55 0.20 -9.57
CA ILE A 74 2.73 0.18 -11.03
C ILE A 74 4.08 0.80 -11.39
N TYR A 75 4.40 1.96 -10.80
CA TYR A 75 5.68 2.62 -10.99
C TYR A 75 6.86 1.77 -10.52
N LEU A 76 6.73 1.09 -9.37
CA LEU A 76 7.74 0.17 -8.86
C LEU A 76 8.04 -0.94 -9.88
N PHE A 77 7.03 -1.59 -10.45
CA PHE A 77 7.23 -2.62 -11.47
C PHE A 77 7.80 -2.07 -12.77
N TYR A 78 7.35 -0.88 -13.17
CA TYR A 78 7.92 -0.18 -14.32
C TYR A 78 9.42 0.12 -14.11
N HIS A 79 9.80 0.61 -12.93
CA HIS A 79 11.19 0.88 -12.58
C HIS A 79 12.04 -0.40 -12.56
N ILE A 80 11.51 -1.51 -12.03
CA ILE A 80 12.19 -2.81 -12.08
C ILE A 80 12.38 -3.27 -13.53
N TYR A 81 11.37 -3.11 -14.38
CA TYR A 81 11.45 -3.50 -15.79
C TYR A 81 12.52 -2.69 -16.54
N PHE A 82 12.58 -1.39 -16.30
CA PHE A 82 13.58 -0.53 -16.95
C PHE A 82 15.00 -0.77 -16.43
N HIS A 83 15.14 -1.11 -15.14
CA HIS A 83 16.42 -1.46 -14.50
C HIS A 83 16.59 -2.98 -14.34
N TYR A 84 16.09 -3.76 -15.30
CA TYR A 84 16.05 -5.21 -15.19
C TYR A 84 17.45 -5.82 -15.05
N ASP A 85 18.40 -5.37 -15.86
CA ASP A 85 19.78 -5.87 -15.85
C ASP A 85 20.46 -5.62 -14.49
N ASP A 86 20.26 -4.43 -13.90
CA ASP A 86 20.77 -4.08 -12.57
C ASP A 86 20.16 -4.97 -11.48
N VAL A 87 18.84 -5.21 -11.56
CA VAL A 87 18.12 -6.08 -10.62
C VAL A 87 18.58 -7.53 -10.77
N MET A 88 18.92 -7.98 -11.97
CA MET A 88 19.38 -9.36 -12.22
C MET A 88 20.77 -9.65 -11.68
N GLN A 89 21.60 -8.62 -11.45
CA GLN A 89 22.91 -8.75 -10.79
C GLN A 89 22.81 -8.96 -9.28
N MET A 90 21.64 -8.70 -8.67
CA MET A 90 21.40 -8.91 -7.24
C MET A 90 21.37 -10.40 -6.87
N ARG A 91 21.59 -10.68 -5.58
CA ARG A 91 21.48 -12.05 -5.05
C ARG A 91 20.10 -12.64 -5.32
N THR A 92 20.04 -13.94 -5.53
CA THR A 92 18.80 -14.67 -5.83
C THR A 92 17.70 -14.38 -4.80
N PHE A 93 18.05 -14.31 -3.52
CA PHE A 93 17.07 -14.01 -2.48
C PHE A 93 16.55 -12.56 -2.56
N SER A 94 17.41 -11.57 -2.83
CA SER A 94 17.00 -10.17 -3.10
C SER A 94 15.98 -10.11 -4.24
N ARG A 95 16.28 -10.81 -5.34
CA ARG A 95 15.40 -10.87 -6.52
C ARG A 95 14.04 -11.45 -6.15
N VAL A 96 14.01 -12.59 -5.45
CA VAL A 96 12.76 -13.21 -4.99
C VAL A 96 11.94 -12.24 -4.13
N LEU A 97 12.56 -11.48 -3.24
CA LEU A 97 11.86 -10.51 -2.40
C LEU A 97 11.35 -9.29 -3.19
N ILE A 98 12.18 -8.71 -4.06
CA ILE A 98 11.85 -7.53 -4.88
C ILE A 98 10.70 -7.81 -5.85
N PHE A 99 10.57 -9.03 -6.38
CA PHE A 99 9.43 -9.39 -7.22
C PHE A 99 8.25 -9.92 -6.40
N GLY A 100 8.51 -10.82 -5.46
CA GLY A 100 7.45 -11.55 -4.74
C GLY A 100 6.64 -10.66 -3.81
N VAL A 101 7.32 -9.87 -2.96
CA VAL A 101 6.64 -9.07 -1.93
C VAL A 101 5.77 -7.97 -2.55
N PRO A 102 6.27 -7.14 -3.50
CA PRO A 102 5.44 -6.16 -4.16
C PRO A 102 4.25 -6.76 -4.93
N THR A 103 4.40 -7.95 -5.51
CA THR A 103 3.31 -8.64 -6.23
C THR A 103 2.18 -9.02 -5.28
N ILE A 104 2.51 -9.67 -4.17
CA ILE A 104 1.52 -10.06 -3.14
C ILE A 104 0.82 -8.82 -2.59
N LEU A 105 1.58 -7.75 -2.31
CA LEU A 105 1.05 -6.50 -1.81
C LEU A 105 0.14 -5.79 -2.83
N LEU A 106 0.47 -5.79 -4.12
CA LEU A 106 -0.38 -5.19 -5.17
C LEU A 106 -1.73 -5.90 -5.27
N ILE A 107 -1.75 -7.24 -5.26
CA ILE A 107 -2.99 -8.03 -5.27
C ILE A 107 -3.84 -7.69 -4.03
N MET A 108 -3.22 -7.63 -2.85
CA MET A 108 -3.91 -7.25 -1.64
C MET A 108 -4.45 -5.80 -1.71
N ASN A 109 -3.65 -4.87 -2.22
CA ASN A 109 -3.99 -3.45 -2.33
C ASN A 109 -5.15 -3.21 -3.29
N THR A 110 -5.25 -3.94 -4.40
CA THR A 110 -6.38 -3.82 -5.34
C THR A 110 -7.69 -4.32 -4.72
N VAL A 111 -7.67 -5.44 -3.99
CA VAL A 111 -8.83 -5.96 -3.25
C VAL A 111 -9.31 -4.95 -2.21
N TRP A 112 -8.40 -4.35 -1.44
CA TRP A 112 -8.77 -3.32 -0.46
C TRP A 112 -9.28 -2.05 -1.13
N PHE A 113 -8.68 -1.62 -2.24
CA PHE A 113 -9.13 -0.44 -2.96
C PHE A 113 -10.59 -0.58 -3.41
N ALA A 114 -10.95 -1.75 -3.94
CA ALA A 114 -12.34 -2.06 -4.29
C ALA A 114 -13.29 -1.96 -3.08
N LYS A 115 -12.86 -2.40 -1.89
CA LYS A 115 -13.65 -2.26 -0.65
C LYS A 115 -13.81 -0.79 -0.23
N ILE A 116 -12.76 0.02 -0.33
CA ILE A 116 -12.80 1.45 0.01
C ILE A 116 -13.75 2.20 -0.94
N LEU A 117 -13.67 1.95 -2.25
CA LEU A 117 -14.56 2.55 -3.24
C LEU A 117 -16.03 2.20 -2.97
N ARG A 118 -16.33 0.92 -2.67
CA ARG A 118 -17.69 0.50 -2.28
C ARG A 118 -18.15 1.19 -1.00
N GLY A 119 -17.27 1.37 -0.02
CA GLY A 119 -17.57 2.08 1.23
C GLY A 119 -17.89 3.55 1.03
N LEU A 120 -17.13 4.24 0.17
CA LEU A 120 -17.40 5.63 -0.19
C LEU A 120 -18.73 5.77 -0.94
N LYS A 121 -18.97 4.93 -1.96
CA LYS A 121 -20.23 4.93 -2.73
C LYS A 121 -21.45 4.81 -1.81
N LYS A 122 -21.43 3.87 -0.86
CA LYS A 122 -22.52 3.71 0.12
C LYS A 122 -22.73 4.91 1.04
N THR A 123 -21.67 5.69 1.30
CA THR A 123 -21.75 6.89 2.16
C THR A 123 -22.38 8.06 1.39
N LEU A 124 -22.09 8.16 0.09
CA LEU A 124 -22.65 9.19 -0.80
C LEU A 124 -24.13 8.92 -1.11
N THR A 125 -24.49 7.69 -1.48
CA THR A 125 -25.87 7.32 -1.83
C THR A 125 -26.86 7.31 -0.65
N LYS A 126 -26.39 7.46 0.59
CA LYS A 126 -27.25 7.62 1.79
C LYS A 126 -27.46 9.08 2.18
N ARG A 127 -26.74 10.01 1.53
CA ARG A 127 -26.87 11.45 1.73
C ARG A 127 -27.78 12.10 0.68
N GLU A 128 -28.00 11.43 -0.45
CA GLU A 128 -29.14 11.65 -1.34
C GLU A 128 -30.38 10.98 -0.76
#